data_AF-A0A3D3W9K4-F1
#
_entry.id   AF-A0A3D3W9K4-F1
#
_cell.length_a   1.000
_cell.length_b   1.000
_cell.length_c   1.000
_cell.angle_alpha   90.00
_cell.angle_beta   90.00
_cell.angle_gamma   90.00
#
_symmetry.space_group_name_H-M   'P 1'
#
loop_
_entity.id
_entity.type
_entity.pdbx_description
1 polymer ?
#
loop_
_entity_poly.entity_id
_entity_poly.type
_entity_poly.pdbx_seq_one_letter_code
_entity_poly.pdbx_strand_id
1 'polypeptide(L)' 'MEIDQTWLAVAGIILALLAFWILVNRKNPKRKRLSPLAAVAFVFVLAGIMFGENRWVGYSLMGIGIALSVLDMFRQGKK' A
#
# COMPACT_ATOMS: atom_id res chain seq x y z
N MET A 1 24.48 -9.90 14.46
CA MET A 1 23.24 -9.44 13.83
C MET A 1 23.64 -8.44 12.76
N GLU A 2 23.93 -8.90 11.55
CA GLU A 2 24.06 -7.99 10.41
C GLU A 2 22.64 -7.62 10.00
N ILE A 3 22.29 -6.34 10.14
CA ILE A 3 21.00 -5.84 9.69
C ILE A 3 21.07 -5.89 8.17
N ASP A 4 20.37 -6.85 7.59
CA ASP A 4 20.31 -7.06 6.15
C ASP A 4 19.85 -5.76 5.50
N GLN A 5 20.66 -5.19 4.59
CA GLN A 5 20.42 -3.87 4.01
C GLN A 5 19.03 -3.77 3.34
N THR A 6 18.52 -4.92 2.91
CA THR A 6 17.17 -5.14 2.40
C THR A 6 16.09 -4.64 3.37
N TRP A 7 16.25 -4.89 4.68
CA TRP A 7 15.26 -4.49 5.69
C TRP A 7 15.24 -2.97 5.91
N LEU A 8 16.42 -2.34 5.91
CA LEU A 8 16.55 -0.88 6.03
C LEU A 8 15.94 -0.17 4.81
N ALA A 9 16.14 -0.72 3.61
CA ALA A 9 15.55 -0.19 2.38
C ALA A 9 14.02 -0.29 2.41
N VAL A 10 13.47 -1.45 2.82
CA VAL A 10 12.03 -1.67 2.94
C VAL A 10 11.41 -0.74 3.99
N ALA A 11 12.04 -0.60 5.16
CA ALA A 11 11.58 0.30 6.20
C ALA A 11 11.56 1.77 5.73
N GLY A 12 12.59 2.20 4.98
CA GLY A 12 12.65 3.53 4.38
C GLY A 12 11.52 3.77 3.37
N ILE A 13 11.24 2.79 2.51
CA ILE A 13 10.15 2.86 1.52
C ILE A 13 8.79 2.96 2.22
N ILE A 14 8.54 2.16 3.26
CA ILE A 14 7.29 2.20 4.02
C ILE A 14 7.08 3.57 4.67
N LEU A 15 8.12 4.12 5.31
CA LEU A 15 8.09 5.44 5.92
C LEU A 15 7.85 6.55 4.89
N ALA A 16 8.49 6.46 3.72
CA ALA A 16 8.29 7.42 2.64
C ALA A 16 6.85 7.40 2.11
N LEU A 17 6.26 6.21 1.96
CA LEU A 17 4.88 6.04 1.52
C LEU A 17 3.87 6.55 2.57
N LEU A 18 4.11 6.28 3.85
CA LEU A 18 3.33 6.83 4.97
C LEU A 18 3.40 8.36 5.03
N ALA A 19 4.61 8.92 4.93
CA ALA A 19 4.84 10.35 4.92
C ALA A 19 4.14 11.01 3.73
N PHE A 20 4.28 10.44 2.53
CA PHE A 20 3.61 10.88 1.32
C PHE A 20 2.08 10.85 1.48
N TRP A 21 1.54 9.77 2.05
CA TRP A 21 0.11 9.61 2.28
C TRP A 21 -0.45 10.69 3.23
N ILE A 22 0.22 10.89 4.37
CA ILE A 22 -0.16 11.92 5.34
C ILE A 22 -0.07 13.31 4.69
N LEU A 23 0.98 13.58 3.91
CA LEU A 23 1.18 14.87 3.26
C LEU A 23 0.10 15.18 2.21
N VAL A 24 -0.29 14.18 1.41
CA VAL A 24 -1.33 14.31 0.37
C VAL A 24 -2.72 14.46 0.99
N ASN A 25 -3.02 13.74 2.09
CA ASN A 25 -4.32 13.82 2.76
C ASN A 25 -4.50 15.07 3.64
N ARG A 26 -3.43 15.73 4.08
CA ARG A 26 -3.53 16.85 5.04
C ARG A 26 -4.09 18.15 4.42
N LYS A 27 -4.08 18.30 3.10
CA LYS A 27 -4.29 19.63 2.46
C LYS A 27 -5.68 19.96 1.95
N ASN A 28 -6.69 19.07 1.97
CA ASN A 28 -8.00 19.42 1.39
C ASN A 28 -9.21 18.76 2.07
N PRO A 29 -10.03 19.50 2.83
CA PRO A 29 -11.27 18.97 3.42
C PRO A 29 -12.38 18.67 2.40
N LYS A 30 -12.16 18.90 1.09
CA LYS A 30 -13.16 18.74 0.02
C LYS A 30 -12.79 17.74 -1.10
N ARG A 31 -11.62 17.09 -1.08
CA ARG A 31 -11.26 16.08 -2.10
C ARG A 31 -11.73 14.69 -1.67
N LYS A 32 -12.29 13.93 -2.62
CA LYS A 32 -12.78 12.55 -2.45
C LYS A 32 -11.81 11.78 -1.54
N ARG A 33 -12.27 11.45 -0.33
CA ARG A 33 -11.50 10.69 0.66
C ARG A 33 -11.00 9.42 -0.02
N LEU A 34 -9.73 9.07 0.20
CA LEU A 34 -9.24 7.72 -0.10
C LEU A 34 -10.26 6.73 0.47
N SER A 35 -10.83 5.90 -0.41
CA SER A 35 -11.75 4.88 0.02
C SER A 35 -11.05 3.97 1.03
N PRO A 36 -11.73 3.56 2.10
CA PRO A 36 -11.21 2.54 3.02
C PRO A 36 -10.67 1.31 2.27
N LEU A 37 -11.24 0.97 1.12
CA LEU A 37 -10.80 -0.14 0.28
C LEU A 37 -9.42 0.10 -0.35
N ALA A 38 -9.14 1.32 -0.79
CA ALA A 38 -7.82 1.70 -1.32
C ALA A 38 -6.74 1.72 -0.23
N ALA A 39 -7.10 2.07 1.01
CA ALA A 39 -6.18 1.95 2.15
C ALA A 39 -5.84 0.48 2.45
N VAL A 40 -6.85 -0.40 2.47
CA VAL A 40 -6.65 -1.85 2.68
C VAL A 40 -5.82 -2.46 1.54
N ALA A 41 -6.11 -2.08 0.29
CA ALA A 41 -5.34 -2.51 -0.87
C ALA A 41 -3.86 -2.13 -0.76
N PHE A 42 -3.58 -0.91 -0.30
CA PHE A 42 -2.22 -0.42 -0.10
C PHE A 42 -1.46 -1.22 0.95
N VAL A 43 -2.09 -1.55 2.07
CA VAL A 43 -1.51 -2.41 3.11
C VAL A 43 -1.20 -3.80 2.57
N PHE A 44 -2.08 -4.39 1.76
CA PHE A 44 -1.84 -5.68 1.13
C PHE A 44 -0.66 -5.67 0.16
N VAL A 45 -0.52 -4.61 -0.65
CA VAL A 45 0.65 -4.42 -1.53
C VAL A 45 1.93 -4.30 -0.71
N LEU A 46 1.92 -3.50 0.36
CA LEU A 46 3.09 -3.34 1.23
C LEU A 46 3.48 -4.64 1.92
N ALA A 47 2.52 -5.36 2.46
CA ALA A 47 2.75 -6.66 3.07
C ALA A 47 3.29 -7.66 2.02
N GLY A 48 2.79 -7.65 0.78
CA GLY A 48 3.35 -8.46 -0.31
C GLY A 48 4.83 -8.15 -0.61
N ILE A 49 5.21 -6.88 -0.54
CA ILE A 49 6.61 -6.44 -0.70
C ILE A 49 7.47 -6.92 0.48
N MET A 50 6.96 -6.84 1.72
CA MET A 50 7.69 -7.28 2.92
C MET A 50 7.92 -8.80 2.95
N PHE A 51 7.00 -9.59 2.41
CA PHE A 51 7.15 -11.04 2.27
C PHE A 51 8.00 -11.46 1.04
N GLY A 52 8.85 -10.57 0.52
CA GLY A 52 9.68 -10.81 -0.66
C GLY A 52 10.61 -12.03 -0.59
N GLU A 53 10.96 -12.49 0.62
CA GLU A 53 11.70 -13.74 0.84
C GLU A 53 10.87 -14.97 0.44
N ASN A 54 9.59 -14.99 0.79
CA ASN A 54 8.65 -16.02 0.37
C ASN A 54 7.81 -15.50 -0.79
N ARG A 55 8.42 -15.53 -1.99
CA ARG A 55 7.86 -14.99 -3.25
C ARG A 55 6.41 -15.41 -3.49
N TRP A 56 6.03 -16.63 -3.14
CA TRP A 56 4.65 -17.13 -3.29
C TRP A 56 3.65 -16.35 -2.43
N VAL A 57 4.00 -16.07 -1.18
CA VAL A 57 3.18 -15.29 -0.24
C VAL A 57 3.19 -13.82 -0.65
N GLY A 58 4.37 -13.30 -1.02
CA GLY A 58 4.54 -11.92 -1.47
C GLY A 58 3.67 -11.59 -2.69
N TYR A 59 3.74 -12.40 -3.75
CA TYR A 59 2.92 -12.19 -4.96
C TYR A 59 1.43 -12.38 -4.71
N SER A 60 1.05 -13.30 -3.83
CA SER A 60 -0.35 -13.49 -3.47
C SER A 60 -0.93 -12.25 -2.78
N LEU A 61 -0.22 -11.72 -1.78
CA LEU A 61 -0.65 -10.51 -1.09
C LEU A 61 -0.64 -9.28 -2.01
N MET A 62 0.38 -9.15 -2.86
CA MET A 62 0.45 -8.06 -3.83
C MET A 62 -0.69 -8.13 -4.85
N GLY A 63 -1.00 -9.32 -5.35
CA GLY A 63 -2.13 -9.57 -6.25
C GLY A 63 -3.48 -9.23 -5.62
N ILE A 64 -3.70 -9.61 -4.37
CA ILE A 64 -4.92 -9.25 -3.61
C ILE A 64 -5.02 -7.74 -3.45
N GLY A 65 -3.92 -7.06 -3.10
CA GLY A 65 -3.90 -5.61 -2.96
C GLY A 65 -4.22 -4.89 -4.27
N ILE A 66 -3.64 -5.32 -5.39
CA ILE A 66 -3.94 -4.75 -6.71
C ILE A 66 -5.42 -5.01 -7.09
N ALA A 67 -5.94 -6.21 -6.88
CA ALA A 67 -7.33 -6.55 -7.18
C ALA A 67 -8.32 -5.70 -6.38
N LEU A 68 -8.05 -5.48 -5.08
CA LEU A 68 -8.85 -4.61 -4.22
C LEU A 68 -8.83 -3.15 -4.70
N SER A 69 -7.67 -2.64 -5.14
CA SER A 69 -7.56 -1.30 -5.72
C SER A 69 -8.41 -1.16 -7.00
N VAL A 70 -8.39 -2.17 -7.88
CA VAL A 70 -9.18 -2.16 -9.10
C VAL A 70 -10.68 -2.19 -8.79
N LEU A 71 -11.11 -3.06 -7.85
CA LEU A 71 -12.50 -3.11 -7.40
C LEU A 71 -12.97 -1.80 -6.78
N ASP A 72 -12.11 -1.15 -6.02
CA ASP A 72 -12.39 0.15 -5.44
C ASP A 72 -12.55 1.24 -6.51
N MET A 73 -11.70 1.24 -7.53
CA MET A 73 -11.79 2.17 -8.66
C MET A 73 -13.13 2.03 -9.39
N PHE A 74 -13.57 0.80 -9.65
CA PHE A 74 -14.89 0.55 -10.26
C PHE A 74 -16.06 0.96 -9.35
N ARG A 75 -15.94 0.76 -8.03
CA ARG A 75 -16.97 1.18 -7.06
C ARG A 75 -17.04 2.70 -6.92
N GLN A 76 -15.91 3.39 -6.91
CA GLN A 76 -15.86 4.85 -6.85
C GLN A 76 -16.27 5.50 -8.17
N GLY A 77 -16.04 4.85 -9.32
CA GLY A 77 -16.49 5.34 -10.63
C GLY A 77 -18.01 5.34 -10.82
N LYS A 78 -18.75 4.57 -10.01
CA LYS A 78 -20.21 4.57 -9.96
C LYS A 78 -20.81 5.59 -8.98
N LYS A 79 -19.99 6.32 -8.22
CA LYS A 79 -20.40 7.37 -7.26
C LYS A 79 -19.98 8.77 -7.71
#